data_AF-A0A959NR69-F1
#
_entry.id   AF-A0A959NR69-F1
#
_cell.length_a   1.000
_cell.length_b   1.000
_cell.length_c   1.000
_cell.angle_alpha   90.00
_cell.angle_beta   90.00
_cell.angle_gamma   90.00
#
_symmetry.space_group_name_H-M   'P 1'
#
loop_
_entity.id
_entity.type
_entity.pdbx_description
1 polymer ?
#
loop_
_entity_poly.entity_id
_entity_poly.type
_entity_poly.pdbx_seq_one_letter_code
_entity_poly.pdbx_strand_id
1 'polypeptide(L)' 'MDKEIIENCPHCGAKLSPWQKVLLNVDRAIVCKNCWYRIILETGIPEHNKPKPEDSKED' A
#
# COMPACT_ATOMS: atom_id res chain seq x y z
N MET A 1 -18.69 -5.13 9.31
CA MET A 1 -17.30 -4.65 9.19
C MET A 1 -17.13 -4.21 7.76
N ASP A 2 -17.46 -2.96 7.51
CA ASP A 2 -17.35 -2.30 6.21
C ASP A 2 -15.86 -2.26 5.85
N LYS A 3 -15.45 -3.10 4.90
CA LYS A 3 -14.12 -2.99 4.29
C LYS A 3 -14.08 -1.65 3.59
N GLU A 4 -13.35 -0.68 4.12
CA GLU A 4 -13.08 0.57 3.42
C GLU A 4 -12.38 0.23 2.09
N ILE A 5 -13.13 0.37 1.00
CA ILE A 5 -12.62 0.09 -0.34
C ILE A 5 -11.70 1.25 -0.71
N ILE A 6 -10.40 0.99 -0.76
CA ILE A 6 -9.44 1.97 -1.29
C ILE A 6 -9.77 2.20 -2.76
N GLU A 7 -10.29 3.38 -3.07
CA GLU A 7 -10.68 3.76 -4.44
C GLU A 7 -9.57 4.46 -5.21
N ASN A 8 -8.63 5.08 -4.50
CA ASN A 8 -7.58 5.93 -5.04
C ASN A 8 -6.22 5.56 -4.46
N CYS A 9 -5.16 5.80 -5.22
CA CYS A 9 -3.80 5.65 -4.73
C CYS A 9 -3.53 6.70 -3.63
N PRO A 10 -3.05 6.29 -2.44
CA PRO A 10 -2.78 7.22 -1.34
C PRO A 10 -1.60 8.16 -1.62
N HIS A 11 -0.73 7.83 -2.58
CA HIS A 11 0.45 8.62 -2.91
C HIS A 11 0.19 9.69 -3.98
N CYS A 12 -0.56 9.36 -5.03
CA CYS A 12 -0.78 10.28 -6.16
C CYS A 12 -2.24 10.66 -6.40
N GLY A 13 -3.18 10.12 -5.63
CA GLY A 13 -4.61 10.36 -5.80
C GLY A 13 -5.24 9.71 -7.05
N ALA A 14 -4.44 9.04 -7.89
CA ALA A 14 -4.93 8.38 -9.10
C ALA A 14 -5.98 7.31 -8.76
N LYS A 15 -7.08 7.29 -9.50
CA LYS A 15 -8.17 6.33 -9.29
C LYS A 15 -7.69 4.92 -9.62
N LEU A 16 -7.90 3.97 -8.72
CA LEU A 16 -7.55 2.58 -8.95
C LEU A 16 -8.50 1.99 -10.00
N SER A 17 -7.94 1.30 -10.99
CA SER A 17 -8.75 0.59 -11.98
C SER A 17 -9.58 -0.51 -11.31
N PRO A 18 -10.69 -0.95 -11.92
CA PRO A 18 -11.50 -2.05 -11.38
C PRO A 18 -10.65 -3.28 -11.06
N TRP A 19 -9.67 -3.58 -11.92
CA TRP A 19 -8.77 -4.72 -11.71
C TRP A 19 -7.76 -4.50 -10.59
N GLN A 20 -7.29 -3.26 -10.42
CA GLN A 20 -6.45 -2.92 -9.27
C GLN A 20 -7.20 -3.05 -7.94
N LYS A 21 -8.49 -2.71 -7.91
CA LYS A 21 -9.34 -2.90 -6.73
C LYS A 21 -9.52 -4.38 -6.39
N VAL A 22 -9.69 -5.24 -7.40
CA VAL A 22 -9.79 -6.70 -7.18
C VAL A 22 -8.47 -7.27 -6.65
N LEU A 23 -7.34 -6.93 -7.28
CA LEU A 23 -6.02 -7.37 -6.82
C LEU A 23 -5.77 -6.92 -5.38
N LEU A 24 -6.10 -5.67 -5.04
CA LEU A 24 -5.97 -5.16 -3.69
C LEU A 24 -6.88 -5.88 -2.67
N ASN A 25 -8.05 -6.37 -3.08
CA ASN A 25 -8.93 -7.14 -2.20
C ASN A 25 -8.48 -8.60 -2.01
N VAL A 26 -7.89 -9.21 -3.06
CA VAL A 26 -7.46 -10.62 -3.06
C VAL A 26 -6.03 -10.76 -2.53
N ASP A 27 -5.08 -10.10 -3.18
CA ASP A 27 -3.64 -10.18 -2.90
C ASP A 27 -3.22 -9.25 -1.77
N ARG A 28 -4.10 -8.30 -1.38
CA ARG A 28 -3.86 -7.31 -0.31
C ARG A 28 -2.65 -6.41 -0.56
N ALA A 29 -2.04 -6.49 -1.74
CA ALA A 29 -0.96 -5.64 -2.15
C ALA A 29 -1.12 -5.29 -3.63
N ILE A 30 -0.79 -4.05 -3.99
CA ILE A 30 -0.70 -3.67 -5.40
C ILE A 30 0.26 -2.51 -5.61
N VAL A 31 0.90 -2.48 -6.77
CA VAL A 31 1.66 -1.32 -7.23
C VAL A 31 0.77 -0.40 -8.07
N CYS A 32 0.75 0.88 -7.71
CA CYS A 32 0.09 1.90 -8.52
C CYS A 32 0.85 2.07 -9.84
N LYS A 33 0.18 1.91 -10.97
CA LYS A 33 0.81 2.08 -12.29
C LYS A 33 1.20 3.53 -12.62
N ASN A 34 0.69 4.51 -11.86
CA ASN A 34 0.93 5.93 -12.12
C ASN A 34 2.19 6.45 -11.41
N CYS A 35 2.34 6.14 -10.11
CA CYS A 35 3.47 6.61 -9.30
C CYS A 35 4.37 5.48 -8.80
N TRP A 36 4.13 4.23 -9.22
CA TRP A 36 4.89 3.04 -8.82
C TRP A 36 4.89 2.78 -7.31
N TYR A 37 3.99 3.43 -6.57
CA TYR A 37 3.84 3.26 -5.13
C TYR A 37 3.18 1.92 -4.80
N ARG A 38 3.77 1.17 -3.87
CA ARG A 38 3.24 -0.10 -3.38
C ARG A 38 2.24 0.14 -2.25
N ILE A 39 0.98 -0.17 -2.51
CA ILE A 39 -0.14 -0.14 -1.56
C ILE A 39 -0.24 -1.53 -0.94
N ILE A 40 -0.29 -1.61 0.39
CA ILE A 40 -0.41 -2.86 1.14
C ILE A 40 -1.55 -2.68 2.14
N LEU A 41 -2.57 -3.55 2.08
CA LEU A 41 -3.68 -3.64 3.03
C LEU A 41 -3.31 -4.66 4.10
N GLU A 42 -2.75 -4.17 5.20
CA GLU A 42 -2.39 -4.99 6.35
C GLU A 42 -3.67 -5.38 7.10
N THR A 43 -4.01 -6.66 7.10
CA THR A 43 -5.16 -7.15 7.90
C THR A 43 -4.67 -7.57 9.27
N GLY A 44 -4.70 -6.64 10.21
CA GLY A 44 -4.47 -6.94 11.62
C GLY A 44 -3.07 -6.56 12.09
N ILE A 45 -3.09 -5.78 13.17
CA ILE A 45 -2.00 -5.13 13.90
C ILE A 45 -1.57 -3.80 13.26
N PRO A 46 -1.88 -2.65 13.89
CA PRO A 46 -1.38 -1.36 13.45
C PRO A 46 0.13 -1.31 13.70
N GLU A 47 0.93 -1.61 12.69
CA GLU A 47 2.38 -1.39 12.75
C GLU A 47 2.68 0.10 12.60
N HIS A 48 2.62 0.79 13.73
CA HIS A 48 3.33 2.06 13.94
C HIS A 48 4.85 1.83 14.07
N ASN A 49 5.44 0.96 13.25
CA ASN A 49 6.85 0.62 13.27
C ASN A 49 7.36 0.31 11.86
N LYS A 50 7.53 1.34 11.04
CA LYS A 50 8.53 1.26 9.98
C LYS A 50 9.88 1.58 10.63
N PRO A 51 10.84 0.64 10.77
CA PRO A 51 12.20 1.07 11.02
C PRO A 51 12.63 1.86 9.79
N LYS A 52 12.99 3.12 10.00
CA LYS A 52 13.74 3.89 9.00
C LYS A 52 15.04 3.12 8.70
N PRO A 53 15.46 2.99 7.42
CA PRO A 53 16.82 2.56 7.14
C PRO A 53 17.74 3.75 7.39
N GLU A 54 18.53 3.69 8.46
CA GLU A 54 19.62 4.62 8.83
C GLU A 54 20.54 3.78 9.76
N ASP A 55 21.84 3.63 9.57
CA ASP A 55 22.85 4.24 8.71
C ASP A 55 23.97 3.19 8.53
N SER A 56 24.61 3.17 7.37
CA SER A 56 25.86 2.46 7.19
C SER A 56 26.95 3.15 8.02
N LYS A 57 27.53 2.46 9.00
CA LYS A 57 28.90 2.76 9.45
C LYS A 57 29.64 1.48 9.83
N GLU A 58 30.50 1.12 8.90
CA GLU A 58 31.66 0.27 9.05
C GLU A 58 32.65 0.98 10.00
N ASP A 59 33.07 0.28 11.07
CA ASP A 59 34.39 0.40 11.70
C ASP A 59 34.74 -0.95 12.34
#